data_AF-A0A094M4Z6-F1
#
_entry.id   AF-A0A094M4Z6-F1
#
_cell.length_a   1.000
_cell.length_b   1.000
_cell.length_c   1.000
_cell.angle_alpha   90.00
_cell.angle_beta   90.00
_cell.angle_gamma   90.00
#
_symmetry.space_group_name_H-M   'P 1'
#
loop_
_entity.id
_entity.type
_entity.pdbx_description
1 polymer ?
#
loop_
_entity_poly.entity_id
_entity_poly.type
_entity_poly.pdbx_seq_one_letter_code
_entity_poly.pdbx_strand_id
1 'polypeptide(L)'
;MNIVIKRLDHIQICIPIGAEDEARAFYTGVFGFAEIEKPKTLKASGGLWYKIGDIELHIGVENREGYRSKSHPAFEVENIEAVRRYLEEKGVVTQDEKTIPGVTRFSFHDPFHNRIEFLEKQQ
;
A
#
# COMPACT_ATOMS: atom_id res chain seq x y z
N MET A 1 32.82 6.34 9.91
CA MET A 1 31.79 5.38 10.36
C MET A 1 30.75 5.31 9.27
N ASN A 2 30.40 4.11 8.80
CA ASN A 2 29.41 3.91 7.73
C ASN A 2 28.13 3.34 8.31
N ILE A 3 26.99 3.81 7.81
CA ILE A 3 25.67 3.26 8.16
C ILE A 3 25.49 1.95 7.38
N VAL A 4 25.17 0.86 8.09
CA VAL A 4 24.88 -0.45 7.48
C VAL A 4 23.37 -0.67 7.51
N ILE A 5 22.72 -0.54 6.36
CA ILE A 5 21.29 -0.79 6.21
C ILE A 5 21.06 -2.30 6.02
N LYS A 6 20.19 -2.90 6.82
CA LYS A 6 19.88 -4.34 6.74
C LYS A 6 18.83 -4.67 5.68
N ARG A 7 17.73 -3.92 5.67
CA ARG A 7 16.58 -4.09 4.78
C ARG A 7 15.62 -2.91 4.93
N LEU A 8 14.60 -2.85 4.06
CA LEU A 8 13.38 -2.10 4.33
C LEU A 8 12.61 -2.81 5.43
N ASP A 9 12.31 -2.11 6.52
CA ASP A 9 11.59 -2.69 7.66
C ASP A 9 10.07 -2.54 7.48
N HIS A 10 9.66 -1.29 7.27
CA HIS A 10 8.29 -0.90 7.03
C HIS A 10 8.24 0.33 6.11
N ILE A 11 7.06 0.57 5.56
CA ILE A 11 6.70 1.82 4.89
C ILE A 11 5.49 2.40 5.61
N GLN A 12 5.39 3.73 5.62
CA GLN A 12 4.20 4.41 6.11
C GLN A 12 3.52 5.17 4.98
N ILE A 13 2.21 4.98 4.86
CA ILE A 13 1.31 5.87 4.14
C ILE A 13 0.27 6.38 5.12
N CYS A 14 -0.33 7.52 4.82
CA CYS A 14 -1.29 8.14 5.72
C CYS A 14 -2.71 8.09 5.15
N ILE A 15 -3.71 8.15 6.02
CA ILE A 15 -5.13 8.30 5.70
C ILE A 15 -5.69 9.47 6.52
N PRO A 16 -6.89 9.99 6.19
CA PRO A 16 -7.54 10.99 7.03
C PRO A 16 -7.79 10.45 8.45
N ILE A 17 -7.76 11.35 9.44
CA ILE A 17 -8.11 11.03 10.83
C ILE A 17 -9.54 10.47 10.88
N GLY A 18 -9.72 9.29 11.51
CA GLY A 18 -11.01 8.62 11.66
C GLY A 18 -11.41 7.72 10.49
N ALA A 19 -10.56 7.56 9.48
CA ALA A 19 -10.84 6.73 8.30
C ALA A 19 -10.40 5.25 8.44
N GLU A 20 -10.06 4.80 9.65
CA GLU A 20 -9.53 3.45 9.88
C GLU A 20 -10.48 2.33 9.44
N ASP A 21 -11.78 2.47 9.63
CA ASP A 21 -12.73 1.43 9.22
C ASP A 21 -12.87 1.32 7.70
N GLU A 22 -12.82 2.45 6.99
CA GLU A 22 -12.73 2.46 5.53
C GLU A 22 -11.40 1.85 5.05
N ALA A 23 -10.31 2.13 5.77
CA ALA A 23 -9.01 1.55 5.46
C ALA A 23 -8.99 0.04 5.69
N ARG A 24 -9.67 -0.47 6.73
CA ARG A 24 -9.87 -1.92 6.91
C ARG A 24 -10.68 -2.52 5.78
N ALA A 25 -11.78 -1.88 5.38
CA ALA A 25 -12.59 -2.35 4.26
C ALA A 25 -11.76 -2.49 2.97
N PHE A 26 -10.83 -1.58 2.73
CA PHE A 26 -9.94 -1.64 1.57
C PHE A 26 -8.75 -2.59 1.77
N TYR A 27 -7.84 -2.33 2.70
CA TYR A 27 -6.59 -3.12 2.82
C TYR A 27 -6.82 -4.53 3.36
N THR A 28 -7.76 -4.72 4.28
CA THR A 28 -8.13 -6.08 4.73
C THR A 28 -9.12 -6.72 3.76
N GLY A 29 -10.19 -6.00 3.40
CA GLY A 29 -11.29 -6.57 2.62
C GLY A 29 -10.99 -6.77 1.14
N VAL A 30 -10.30 -5.81 0.50
CA VAL A 30 -9.91 -5.91 -0.92
C VAL A 30 -8.57 -6.63 -1.05
N PHE A 31 -7.52 -6.18 -0.36
CA PHE A 31 -6.19 -6.78 -0.56
C PHE A 31 -5.95 -8.07 0.23
N GLY A 32 -6.79 -8.37 1.23
CA GLY A 32 -6.58 -9.53 2.08
C GLY A 32 -5.37 -9.40 3.01
N PHE A 33 -4.88 -8.19 3.27
CA PHE A 33 -3.75 -7.98 4.18
C PHE A 33 -4.13 -8.34 5.61
N ALA A 34 -3.23 -9.01 6.31
CA ALA A 34 -3.40 -9.36 7.71
C ALA A 34 -3.07 -8.16 8.61
N GLU A 35 -4.09 -7.58 9.25
CA GLU A 35 -3.89 -6.55 10.29
C GLU A 35 -3.11 -7.15 11.47
N ILE A 36 -2.12 -6.42 11.95
CA ILE A 36 -1.32 -6.77 13.14
C ILE A 36 -1.55 -5.74 14.24
N GLU A 37 -1.51 -6.20 15.49
CA GLU A 37 -1.79 -5.33 16.63
C GLU A 37 -0.68 -4.29 16.83
N LYS A 38 -1.06 -3.01 16.82
CA LYS A 38 -0.15 -1.92 17.21
C LYS A 38 0.32 -2.10 18.66
N PRO A 39 1.60 -1.79 18.96
CA PRO A 39 2.07 -1.72 20.34
C PRO A 39 1.18 -0.82 21.20
N LYS A 40 0.96 -1.20 22.46
CA LYS A 40 0.10 -0.45 23.39
C LYS A 40 0.43 1.04 23.47
N THR A 41 1.72 1.38 23.41
CA THR A 41 2.24 2.75 23.44
C THR A 41 1.87 3.59 22.21
N LEU A 42 1.53 2.95 21.09
CA LEU A 42 1.19 3.60 19.82
C LEU A 42 -0.31 3.55 19.49
N LYS A 43 -1.15 2.94 20.33
CA LYS A 43 -2.59 2.85 20.05
C LYS A 43 -3.28 4.22 20.05
N ALA A 44 -2.82 5.14 20.90
CA ALA A 44 -3.40 6.48 21.00
C ALA A 44 -3.22 7.34 19.73
N SER A 45 -2.29 6.98 18.83
CA SER A 45 -2.05 7.72 17.59
C SER A 45 -2.93 7.32 16.41
N GLY A 46 -3.91 6.43 16.60
CA GLY A 46 -4.81 5.97 15.52
C GLY A 46 -4.10 5.14 14.45
N GLY A 47 -4.79 4.83 13.36
CA GLY A 47 -4.20 4.09 12.24
C GLY A 47 -4.05 2.57 12.45
N LEU A 48 -3.46 1.89 11.46
CA LEU A 48 -3.47 0.43 11.30
C LEU A 48 -2.11 -0.10 10.89
N TRP A 49 -1.74 -1.30 11.30
CA TRP A 49 -0.52 -1.96 10.82
C TRP A 49 -0.88 -3.25 10.10
N TYR A 50 -0.15 -3.55 9.03
CA TYR A 50 -0.34 -4.76 8.22
C TYR A 50 0.98 -5.48 7.99
N LYS A 51 0.92 -6.82 7.99
CA LYS A 51 2.03 -7.64 7.49
C LYS A 51 1.87 -7.85 5.99
N ILE A 52 2.90 -7.50 5.21
CA ILE A 52 2.90 -7.61 3.75
C ILE A 52 4.23 -8.17 3.25
N GLY A 53 4.22 -9.42 2.74
CA GLY A 53 5.45 -10.13 2.42
C GLY A 53 6.38 -10.21 3.64
N ASP A 54 7.63 -9.75 3.49
CA ASP A 54 8.63 -9.72 4.55
C ASP A 54 8.70 -8.38 5.31
N ILE A 55 7.97 -7.35 4.87
CA ILE A 55 7.92 -6.02 5.50
C ILE A 55 6.59 -5.78 6.24
N GLU A 56 6.43 -4.58 6.79
CA GLU A 56 5.15 -4.07 7.31
C GLU A 56 4.68 -2.84 6.54
N LEU A 57 3.37 -2.66 6.46
CA LEU A 57 2.73 -1.43 6.01
C LEU A 57 2.06 -0.76 7.20
N HIS A 58 2.55 0.41 7.56
CA HIS A 58 1.94 1.24 8.59
C HIS A 58 1.01 2.26 7.92
N ILE A 59 -0.24 2.26 8.35
CA ILE A 59 -1.24 3.26 7.98
C ILE A 59 -1.30 4.27 9.12
N GLY A 60 -0.69 5.44 8.92
CA GLY A 60 -0.78 6.58 9.83
C GLY A 60 -2.05 7.39 9.59
N VAL A 61 -2.43 8.24 10.55
CA VAL A 61 -3.52 9.21 10.38
C VAL A 61 -2.97 10.63 10.42
N GLU A 62 -3.42 11.48 9.49
CA GLU A 62 -3.07 12.90 9.45
C GLU A 62 -4.16 13.72 8.74
N ASN A 63 -4.06 15.05 8.77
CA ASN A 63 -4.91 15.88 7.93
C ASN A 63 -4.46 15.75 6.46
N ARG A 64 -5.38 15.28 5.59
CA ARG A 64 -5.11 15.02 4.16
C ARG A 64 -5.96 15.86 3.21
N GLU A 65 -6.50 16.99 3.67
CA GLU A 65 -7.21 17.93 2.80
C GLU A 65 -6.37 18.33 1.58
N GLY A 66 -6.89 18.07 0.38
CA GLY A 66 -6.23 18.40 -0.88
C GLY A 66 -4.94 17.60 -1.19
N TYR A 67 -4.64 16.54 -0.43
CA TYR A 67 -3.41 15.77 -0.63
C TYR A 67 -3.37 15.11 -2.01
N ARG A 68 -2.26 15.33 -2.73
CA ARG A 68 -1.89 14.60 -3.94
C ARG A 68 -0.38 14.45 -3.94
N SER A 69 0.12 13.24 -4.18
CA SER A 69 1.56 12.98 -4.19
C SER A 69 1.94 12.00 -5.28
N LYS A 70 3.14 12.18 -5.83
CA LYS A 70 3.78 11.18 -6.70
C LYS A 70 4.45 10.07 -5.89
N SER A 71 4.75 10.31 -4.61
CA SER A 71 5.34 9.31 -3.72
C SER A 71 4.40 8.13 -3.56
N HIS A 72 4.96 6.93 -3.67
CA HIS A 72 4.21 5.68 -3.63
C HIS A 72 5.17 4.55 -3.25
N PRO A 73 4.67 3.53 -2.54
CA PRO A 73 5.30 2.23 -2.56
C PRO A 73 5.00 1.50 -3.88
N ALA A 74 5.95 0.66 -4.28
CA ALA A 74 5.75 -0.32 -5.33
C ALA A 74 5.92 -1.72 -4.74
N PHE A 75 4.95 -2.59 -4.94
CA PHE A 75 4.98 -3.96 -4.45
C PHE A 75 5.13 -4.93 -5.61
N GLU A 76 6.03 -5.88 -5.45
CA GLU A 76 6.15 -7.01 -6.37
C GLU A 76 5.07 -8.04 -6.02
N VAL A 77 4.28 -8.44 -7.01
CA VAL A 77 3.15 -9.36 -6.86
C VAL A 77 3.29 -10.52 -7.83
N GLU A 78 2.65 -11.65 -7.51
CA GLU A 78 2.53 -12.78 -8.42
C GLU A 78 1.25 -12.66 -9.24
N ASN A 79 1.31 -13.04 -10.52
CA ASN A 79 0.18 -13.09 -11.44
C ASN A 79 -0.52 -11.73 -11.60
N ILE A 80 0.23 -10.72 -12.03
CA ILE A 80 -0.20 -9.32 -12.04
C ILE A 80 -1.47 -9.06 -12.84
N GLU A 81 -1.71 -9.83 -13.91
CA GLU A 81 -2.93 -9.72 -14.72
C GLU A 81 -4.17 -10.25 -13.99
N ALA A 82 -4.02 -11.27 -13.13
CA ALA A 82 -5.09 -11.71 -12.25
C ALA A 82 -5.36 -10.68 -11.13
N VAL A 83 -4.29 -10.10 -10.56
CA VAL A 83 -4.41 -9.05 -9.55
C VAL A 83 -5.11 -7.82 -10.12
N ARG A 84 -4.73 -7.36 -11.32
CA ARG A 84 -5.39 -6.23 -11.99
C ARG A 84 -6.89 -6.47 -12.15
N ARG A 85 -7.28 -7.61 -12.75
CA ARG A 85 -8.69 -7.94 -12.98
C ARG A 85 -9.48 -7.99 -11.68
N TYR A 86 -8.92 -8.61 -10.65
CA TYR A 86 -9.55 -8.65 -9.33
C TYR A 86 -9.79 -7.25 -8.75
N LEU A 87 -8.82 -6.34 -8.86
CA LEU A 87 -8.98 -4.96 -8.40
C LEU A 87 -10.05 -4.20 -9.19
N GLU A 88 -10.07 -4.37 -10.52
CA GLU A 88 -11.06 -3.74 -11.39
C GLU A 88 -12.49 -4.25 -11.11
N GLU A 89 -12.66 -5.55 -10.83
CA GLU A 89 -13.93 -6.15 -10.38
C GLU A 89 -14.40 -5.57 -9.03
N LYS A 90 -13.47 -5.11 -8.19
CA LYS A 90 -13.76 -4.41 -6.93
C LYS A 90 -13.93 -2.90 -7.10
N GLY A 91 -13.91 -2.39 -8.34
CA GLY A 91 -14.14 -0.98 -8.67
C GLY A 91 -12.90 -0.10 -8.54
N VAL A 92 -11.70 -0.67 -8.42
CA VAL A 92 -10.45 0.09 -8.40
C VAL A 92 -10.04 0.45 -9.83
N VAL A 93 -9.82 1.74 -10.08
CA VAL A 93 -9.35 2.23 -11.38
C VAL A 93 -7.84 2.08 -11.47
N THR A 94 -7.38 1.23 -12.39
CA THR A 94 -5.95 0.99 -12.66
C THR A 94 -5.44 1.88 -13.79
N GLN A 95 -4.14 2.17 -13.77
CA GLN A 95 -3.44 2.96 -14.77
C GLN A 95 -2.15 2.27 -15.18
N ASP A 96 -1.96 2.12 -16.49
CA ASP A 96 -0.71 1.60 -17.04
C ASP A 96 0.45 2.55 -16.73
N GLU A 97 1.58 1.96 -16.34
CA GLU A 97 2.82 2.68 -16.15
C GLU A 97 3.70 2.66 -17.39
N LYS A 98 4.69 3.57 -17.43
CA LYS A 98 5.68 3.57 -18.51
C LYS A 98 6.36 2.21 -18.60
N THR A 99 6.47 1.67 -19.80
CA THR A 99 7.10 0.37 -20.05
C THR A 99 8.53 0.32 -19.55
N ILE A 100 8.86 -0.73 -18.81
CA ILE A 100 10.23 -1.13 -18.48
C ILE A 100 10.39 -2.54 -19.04
N PRO A 101 11.41 -2.81 -19.89
CA PRO A 101 11.65 -4.15 -20.40
C PRO A 101 11.74 -5.19 -19.27
N GLY A 102 11.01 -6.29 -19.41
CA GLY A 102 10.97 -7.38 -18.41
C GLY A 102 10.14 -7.08 -17.16
N VAL A 103 9.37 -5.99 -17.10
CA VAL A 103 8.51 -5.66 -15.96
C VAL A 103 7.11 -5.30 -16.44
N THR A 104 6.12 -6.06 -16.00
CA THR A 104 4.71 -5.67 -16.11
C THR A 104 4.34 -4.89 -14.87
N ARG A 105 3.68 -3.75 -15.02
CA ARG A 105 3.32 -2.89 -13.87
C ARG A 105 2.14 -1.96 -14.14
N PHE A 106 1.44 -1.62 -13.08
CA PHE A 106 0.37 -0.63 -13.09
C PHE A 106 0.29 0.08 -11.75
N SER A 107 -0.28 1.28 -11.75
CA SER A 107 -0.59 1.98 -10.52
C SER A 107 -2.09 2.24 -10.38
N PHE A 108 -2.50 2.55 -9.17
CA PHE A 108 -3.85 2.98 -8.85
C PHE A 108 -3.79 3.87 -7.61
N HIS A 109 -4.92 4.48 -7.27
CA HIS A 109 -5.07 5.20 -6.02
C HIS A 109 -6.00 4.42 -5.10
N ASP A 110 -5.64 4.33 -3.83
CA ASP A 110 -6.55 3.86 -2.79
C ASP A 110 -7.68 4.89 -2.54
N PRO A 111 -8.69 4.58 -1.70
CA PRO A 111 -9.77 5.51 -1.37
C PRO A 111 -9.31 6.87 -0.80
N PHE A 112 -8.07 6.92 -0.33
CA PHE A 112 -7.47 8.08 0.32
C PHE A 112 -6.49 8.81 -0.61
N HIS A 113 -6.46 8.50 -1.91
CA HIS A 113 -5.54 9.10 -2.88
C HIS A 113 -4.04 8.84 -2.63
N ASN A 114 -3.69 7.78 -1.89
CA ASN A 114 -2.32 7.28 -1.94
C ASN A 114 -2.13 6.53 -3.25
N ARG A 115 -1.09 6.88 -4.01
CA ARG A 115 -0.69 6.10 -5.18
C ARG A 115 0.00 4.83 -4.70
N ILE A 116 -0.37 3.70 -5.29
CA ILE A 116 0.24 2.38 -5.06
C ILE A 116 0.60 1.81 -6.43
N GLU A 117 1.78 1.22 -6.57
CA GLU A 117 2.20 0.52 -7.78
C GLU A 117 2.32 -0.99 -7.49
N PHE A 118 1.77 -1.80 -8.39
CA PHE A 118 2.02 -3.24 -8.43
C PHE A 118 2.85 -3.56 -9.67
N LEU A 119 3.84 -4.43 -9.50
CA LEU A 119 4.71 -4.89 -10.56
C LEU A 119 4.99 -6.39 -10.45
N GLU A 120 5.33 -7.01 -11.57
CA GLU A 120 5.82 -8.38 -11.66
C GLU A 120 6.99 -8.39 -12.64
N LYS A 121 8.13 -8.94 -12.20
CA LYS A 121 9.31 -9.08 -13.05
C LYS A 121 9.26 -10.41 -13.77
N GLN A 122 9.51 -10.38 -15.07
CA GLN A 122 9.69 -11.58 -15.86
C GLN A 122 11.09 -12.15 -15.55
N GLN A 123 11.12 -13.42 -15.12
CA GLN A 123 12.37 -14.16 -14.89
C GLN A 123 13.08 -14.47 -16.21
#